data_AF-A0AAJ6J1C8-F1
#
_entry.id   AF-A0AAJ6J1C8-F1
#
_cell.length_a   1.000
_cell.length_b   1.000
_cell.length_c   1.000
_cell.angle_alpha   90.00
_cell.angle_beta   90.00
_cell.angle_gamma   90.00
#
_symmetry.space_group_name_H-M   'P 1'
#
loop_
_entity.id
_entity.type
_entity.pdbx_description
1 polymer ?
#
loop_
_entity_poly.entity_id
_entity_poly.type
_entity_poly.pdbx_seq_one_letter_code
_entity_poly.pdbx_strand_id
1 'polypeptide(L)'
;MTFSDRAPGPVPAAAPVSPVPPGAPPRRDGSAPLPRARTAAPGAAPRRRERGREKKPWGKIAQRIVPYDLQPDVLRQELVDLGNEFRAYQRSPEPDLAVLAELHDRKARAFAAWATVADDASLREEAERAEAAARTTREMNANRLGLAPDGDGPVIERLLTRVQGAHARSVLEYVRVHAPLPTAQARLAVLMLTLRSARAGTGNVTGQDLGGWLQGDAERVLEQLVDVGWLRLPDEVTAADVLDARPEEPVQVTVPALLLDAPRPFSFGKVTRARLSGWAQRTVGDRKLRKKKSGAGTRLLAVYTAAHSRPDGRLGGAGEDEGLGLDAVAGLCGLPPGDVAEHAGLLVAADWLADGEVVGGRLRGRLAERVLPLSGLL
;
A
#
# COMPACT_ATOMS: atom_id res chain seq x y z
N MET A 1 -4.37 -67.40 12.85
CA MET A 1 -3.42 -66.90 13.85
C MET A 1 -3.61 -65.39 13.91
N THR A 2 -4.39 -64.81 14.83
CA THR A 2 -4.21 -64.62 16.30
C THR A 2 -3.30 -63.44 16.68
N PHE A 3 -3.92 -62.31 17.09
CA PHE A 3 -3.39 -61.19 17.90
C PHE A 3 -2.18 -60.41 17.31
N SER A 4 -1.82 -59.16 17.63
CA SER A 4 -2.41 -58.04 18.41
C SER A 4 -1.64 -56.74 18.00
N ASP A 5 -2.01 -55.48 18.30
CA ASP A 5 -3.14 -54.92 19.07
C ASP A 5 -3.49 -53.48 18.57
N ARG A 6 -4.32 -52.72 19.31
CA ARG A 6 -4.59 -51.28 19.09
C ARG A 6 -4.24 -50.46 20.33
N ALA A 7 -3.21 -49.61 20.25
CA ALA A 7 -2.80 -48.69 21.31
C ALA A 7 -2.81 -47.21 20.81
N PRO A 8 -3.02 -46.21 21.69
CA PRO A 8 -3.42 -44.87 21.29
C PRO A 8 -2.26 -43.95 20.87
N GLY A 9 -2.55 -42.99 19.99
CA GLY A 9 -1.59 -41.99 19.54
C GLY A 9 -1.20 -40.97 20.63
N PRO A 10 0.03 -40.42 20.58
CA PRO A 10 0.51 -39.47 21.58
C PRO A 10 -0.14 -38.09 21.43
N VAL A 11 -0.38 -37.45 22.58
CA VAL A 11 -0.88 -36.07 22.70
C VAL A 11 0.24 -35.09 22.30
N PRO A 12 -0.02 -34.02 21.51
CA PRO A 12 1.00 -33.01 21.23
C PRO A 12 1.34 -32.20 22.48
N ALA A 13 2.61 -32.25 22.90
CA ALA A 13 3.12 -31.48 24.02
C ALA A 13 3.26 -29.98 23.69
N ALA A 14 3.18 -29.14 24.72
CA ALA A 14 3.30 -27.68 24.60
C ALA A 14 4.70 -27.25 24.14
N ALA A 15 4.77 -26.12 23.41
CA ALA A 15 6.01 -25.56 22.89
C ALA A 15 6.93 -25.01 24.00
N PRO A 16 8.27 -25.11 23.85
CA PRO A 16 9.22 -24.67 24.87
C PRO A 16 9.39 -23.13 24.90
N VAL A 17 9.57 -22.61 26.12
CA VAL A 17 9.87 -21.19 26.39
C VAL A 17 11.38 -20.95 26.26
N SER A 18 11.80 -19.90 25.53
CA SER A 18 13.22 -19.51 25.43
C SER A 18 13.69 -18.64 26.61
N PRO A 19 15.00 -18.68 26.97
CA PRO A 19 15.47 -18.24 28.28
C PRO A 19 15.83 -16.75 28.41
N VAL A 20 15.84 -16.28 29.66
CA VAL A 20 16.25 -14.94 30.11
C VAL A 20 17.73 -14.93 30.52
N PRO A 21 18.54 -13.90 30.20
CA PRO A 21 19.93 -13.81 30.64
C PRO A 21 20.09 -13.39 32.12
N PRO A 22 21.17 -13.82 32.81
CA PRO A 22 21.33 -13.63 34.26
C PRO A 22 22.02 -12.30 34.64
N GLY A 23 21.70 -11.76 35.82
CA GLY A 23 22.46 -10.64 36.39
C GLY A 23 21.78 -9.81 37.48
N ALA A 24 21.49 -10.38 38.66
CA ALA A 24 21.09 -9.59 39.84
C ALA A 24 21.43 -10.29 41.18
N PRO A 25 22.27 -9.68 42.03
CA PRO A 25 22.35 -9.93 43.47
C PRO A 25 21.53 -8.88 44.28
N PRO A 26 21.24 -9.09 45.59
CA PRO A 26 19.85 -8.99 46.04
C PRO A 26 19.49 -7.76 46.89
N ARG A 27 18.17 -7.57 47.09
CA ARG A 27 17.60 -6.66 48.08
C ARG A 27 17.95 -7.09 49.51
N ARG A 28 18.10 -6.11 50.40
CA ARG A 28 17.94 -6.25 51.86
C ARG A 28 17.11 -5.11 52.42
N ASP A 29 16.24 -5.44 53.35
CA ASP A 29 15.51 -4.49 54.20
C ASP A 29 16.45 -3.84 55.23
N GLY A 30 16.11 -2.65 55.73
CA GLY A 30 16.94 -1.97 56.74
C GLY A 30 16.49 -0.54 57.06
N SER A 31 15.72 -0.41 58.14
CA SER A 31 15.19 0.83 58.71
C SER A 31 16.23 1.79 59.33
N ALA A 32 16.12 3.10 59.02
CA ALA A 32 16.45 4.28 59.86
C ALA A 32 17.94 4.48 60.30
N PRO A 33 18.35 5.64 60.90
CA PRO A 33 17.61 6.87 61.23
C PRO A 33 18.26 8.21 60.75
N LEU A 34 17.62 9.32 61.13
CA LEU A 34 18.08 10.72 60.99
C LEU A 34 19.37 11.03 61.79
N PRO A 35 20.02 12.16 61.50
CA PRO A 35 20.30 13.11 62.57
C PRO A 35 19.68 14.49 62.35
N ARG A 36 19.31 15.15 63.46
CA ARG A 36 18.51 16.37 63.53
C ARG A 36 19.38 17.58 63.89
N ALA A 37 19.16 18.69 63.18
CA ALA A 37 19.29 20.10 63.57
C ALA A 37 20.38 20.59 64.56
N ARG A 38 21.09 21.67 64.17
CA ARG A 38 21.49 22.83 65.01
C ARG A 38 21.47 24.09 64.11
N THR A 39 20.47 24.97 64.24
CA THR A 39 20.43 26.22 65.05
C THR A 39 21.33 27.36 64.52
N ALA A 40 20.72 28.53 64.30
CA ALA A 40 21.33 29.72 63.68
C ALA A 40 21.77 30.79 64.68
N ALA A 41 22.60 31.75 64.23
CA ALA A 41 22.77 33.10 64.78
C ALA A 41 23.44 34.02 63.70
N PRO A 42 23.53 35.36 63.86
CA PRO A 42 23.09 36.26 62.79
C PRO A 42 24.13 37.27 62.26
N GLY A 43 23.80 37.92 61.13
CA GLY A 43 24.55 39.07 60.59
C GLY A 43 23.67 39.89 59.63
N ALA A 44 23.56 41.21 59.84
CA ALA A 44 22.54 42.04 59.21
C ALA A 44 23.05 42.86 58.02
N ALA A 45 22.22 42.92 56.95
CA ALA A 45 21.96 44.07 56.06
C ALA A 45 23.15 44.77 55.30
N PRO A 46 22.93 45.43 54.14
CA PRO A 46 21.65 45.90 53.61
C PRO A 46 21.28 45.46 52.18
N ARG A 47 20.04 45.79 51.81
CA ARG A 47 19.46 45.58 50.47
C ARG A 47 20.22 46.36 49.39
N ARG A 48 20.67 45.67 48.34
CA ARG A 48 20.81 46.28 47.01
C ARG A 48 19.81 45.61 46.07
N ARG A 49 18.69 46.30 45.80
CA ARG A 49 17.83 45.96 44.66
C ARG A 49 18.68 46.13 43.41
N GLU A 50 18.80 45.12 42.56
CA GLU A 50 18.83 45.33 41.11
C GLU A 50 18.57 44.04 40.32
N ARG A 51 17.54 44.12 39.47
CA ARG A 51 17.33 43.30 38.26
C ARG A 51 17.31 41.79 38.49
N GLY A 52 16.11 41.29 38.81
CA GLY A 52 15.80 39.88 38.59
C GLY A 52 16.09 39.52 37.14
N ARG A 53 17.07 38.64 36.93
CA ARG A 53 17.35 38.04 35.63
C ARG A 53 16.28 36.98 35.39
N GLU A 54 15.11 37.43 34.95
CA GLU A 54 14.06 36.55 34.45
C GLU A 54 14.69 35.55 33.49
N LYS A 55 14.52 34.26 33.77
CA LYS A 55 14.92 33.19 32.85
C LYS A 55 13.92 33.21 31.70
N LYS A 56 14.11 34.17 30.77
CA LYS A 56 13.26 34.31 29.58
C LYS A 56 13.15 32.96 28.88
N PRO A 57 11.94 32.44 28.62
CA PRO A 57 11.77 31.09 28.08
C PRO A 57 12.26 31.05 26.63
N TRP A 58 13.27 30.23 26.36
CA TRP A 58 13.75 30.00 24.99
C TRP A 58 12.80 29.03 24.30
N GLY A 59 12.12 29.50 23.24
CA GLY A 59 11.29 28.65 22.39
C GLY A 59 12.12 27.57 21.70
N LYS A 60 11.59 26.35 21.65
CA LYS A 60 12.19 25.23 20.91
C LYS A 60 11.16 24.54 20.02
N ILE A 61 11.54 24.36 18.76
CA ILE A 61 10.79 23.61 17.75
C ILE A 61 11.74 22.57 17.12
N ALA A 62 11.34 21.30 17.16
CA ALA A 62 12.23 20.17 16.89
C ALA A 62 13.54 20.29 17.70
N GLN A 63 14.70 20.39 17.02
CA GLN A 63 16.02 20.57 17.64
C GLN A 63 16.52 22.01 17.63
N ARG A 64 15.79 22.96 17.00
CA ARG A 64 16.21 24.35 16.88
C ARG A 64 15.71 25.21 18.05
N ILE A 65 16.56 26.16 18.44
CA ILE A 65 16.25 27.25 19.35
C ILE A 65 15.73 28.41 18.50
N VAL A 66 14.58 28.96 18.85
CA VAL A 66 14.02 30.14 18.18
C VAL A 66 14.73 31.39 18.72
N PRO A 67 15.37 32.23 17.87
CA PRO A 67 16.04 33.45 18.31
C PRO A 67 15.05 34.41 18.99
N TYR A 68 15.49 35.04 20.08
CA TYR A 68 14.62 35.94 20.86
C TYR A 68 14.27 37.24 20.09
N ASP A 69 15.20 37.69 19.27
CA ASP A 69 15.16 38.87 18.41
C ASP A 69 14.57 38.60 17.01
N LEU A 70 14.16 37.37 16.70
CA LEU A 70 13.55 37.02 15.42
C LEU A 70 12.32 37.91 15.13
N GLN A 71 12.40 38.63 14.01
CA GLN A 71 11.29 39.40 13.44
C GLN A 71 10.70 38.71 12.20
N PRO A 72 9.41 38.89 11.90
CA PRO A 72 8.41 39.58 12.73
C PRO A 72 8.09 38.78 14.01
N ASP A 73 7.75 39.48 15.09
CA ASP A 73 7.36 38.89 16.38
C ASP A 73 6.29 37.77 16.25
N VAL A 74 5.39 37.88 15.26
CA VAL A 74 4.34 36.89 14.95
C VAL A 74 4.93 35.55 14.52
N LEU A 75 6.00 35.55 13.71
CA LEU A 75 6.70 34.34 13.29
C LEU A 75 7.42 33.69 14.48
N ARG A 76 8.06 34.49 15.34
CA ARG A 76 8.69 33.99 16.57
C ARG A 76 7.68 33.29 17.47
N GLN A 77 6.48 33.86 17.61
CA GLN A 77 5.39 33.28 18.40
C GLN A 77 4.88 31.96 17.82
N GLU A 78 4.56 31.92 16.51
CA GLU A 78 4.13 30.68 15.83
C GLU A 78 5.14 29.54 15.96
N LEU A 79 6.45 29.83 15.86
CA LEU A 79 7.50 28.82 16.06
C LEU A 79 7.56 28.28 17.49
N VAL A 80 7.29 29.11 18.50
CA VAL A 80 7.22 28.68 19.91
C VAL A 80 5.97 27.82 20.13
N ASP A 81 4.83 28.25 19.60
CA ASP A 81 3.54 27.58 19.78
C ASP A 81 3.49 26.24 19.05
N LEU A 82 3.94 26.16 17.79
CA LEU A 82 4.14 24.87 17.11
C LEU A 82 5.06 23.93 17.89
N GLY A 83 6.13 24.45 18.48
CA GLY A 83 6.99 23.68 19.36
C GLY A 83 6.24 23.09 20.56
N ASN A 84 5.30 23.85 21.14
CA ASN A 84 4.46 23.42 22.26
C ASN A 84 3.37 22.44 21.82
N GLU A 85 2.72 22.69 20.69
CA GLU A 85 1.66 21.85 20.11
C GLU A 85 2.18 20.48 19.69
N PHE A 86 3.34 20.39 19.01
CA PHE A 86 3.98 19.09 18.74
C PHE A 86 4.30 18.32 20.03
N ARG A 87 4.73 19.02 21.09
CA ARG A 87 4.98 18.42 22.41
C ARG A 87 3.68 18.07 23.16
N ALA A 88 2.56 18.69 22.85
CA ALA A 88 1.24 18.30 23.37
C ALA A 88 0.72 17.06 22.63
N TYR A 89 0.78 17.07 21.30
CA TYR A 89 0.42 15.95 20.43
C TYR A 89 1.18 14.66 20.78
N GLN A 90 2.50 14.74 20.98
CA GLN A 90 3.34 13.61 21.42
C GLN A 90 2.97 13.03 22.79
N ARG A 91 2.19 13.75 23.61
CA ARG A 91 1.69 13.30 24.91
C ARG A 91 0.20 12.90 24.87
N SER A 92 -0.46 13.00 23.71
CA SER A 92 -1.84 12.53 23.56
C SER A 92 -1.90 11.00 23.64
N PRO A 93 -2.84 10.42 24.43
CA PRO A 93 -3.08 8.98 24.41
C PRO A 93 -3.70 8.51 23.09
N GLU A 94 -4.38 9.41 22.38
CA GLU A 94 -5.02 9.16 21.08
C GLU A 94 -4.38 10.08 20.02
N PRO A 95 -3.40 9.58 19.23
CA PRO A 95 -2.77 10.35 18.17
C PRO A 95 -3.65 10.41 16.91
N ASP A 96 -4.15 11.61 16.59
CA ASP A 96 -4.90 11.92 15.38
C ASP A 96 -3.98 12.38 14.23
N LEU A 97 -4.00 11.62 13.13
CA LEU A 97 -3.19 11.90 11.95
C LEU A 97 -3.66 13.15 11.19
N ALA A 98 -4.93 13.57 11.30
CA ALA A 98 -5.39 14.83 10.72
C ALA A 98 -4.68 16.02 11.39
N VAL A 99 -4.72 16.07 12.72
CA VAL A 99 -4.04 17.08 13.54
C VAL A 99 -2.53 17.08 13.28
N LEU A 100 -1.89 15.91 13.22
CA LEU A 100 -0.46 15.81 12.92
C LEU A 100 -0.09 16.36 11.53
N ALA A 101 -0.93 16.13 10.52
CA ALA A 101 -0.71 16.68 9.19
C ALA A 101 -0.76 18.21 9.18
N GLU A 102 -1.73 18.81 9.88
CA GLU A 102 -1.86 20.26 10.02
C GLU A 102 -0.66 20.90 10.76
N LEU A 103 -0.17 20.24 11.82
CA LEU A 103 1.03 20.66 12.54
C LEU A 103 2.28 20.64 11.64
N HIS A 104 2.42 19.64 10.78
CA HIS A 104 3.51 19.57 9.79
C HIS A 104 3.39 20.67 8.73
N ASP A 105 2.17 20.99 8.31
CA ASP A 105 1.84 22.07 7.37
C ASP A 105 2.21 23.46 7.89
N ARG A 106 1.77 23.78 9.11
CA ARG A 106 2.11 25.03 9.79
C ARG A 106 3.62 25.14 10.01
N LYS A 107 4.27 24.04 10.40
CA LYS A 107 5.74 23.97 10.51
C LYS A 107 6.45 24.24 9.18
N ALA A 108 5.97 23.68 8.07
CA ALA A 108 6.55 23.95 6.75
C ALA A 108 6.48 25.45 6.40
N ARG A 109 5.31 26.07 6.57
CA ARG A 109 5.11 27.51 6.35
C ARG A 109 5.99 28.38 7.27
N ALA A 110 6.04 28.06 8.56
CA ALA A 110 6.84 28.81 9.53
C ALA A 110 8.36 28.69 9.27
N PHE A 111 8.83 27.50 8.85
CA PHE A 111 10.24 27.30 8.49
C PHE A 111 10.61 27.97 7.16
N ALA A 112 9.72 27.99 6.16
CA ALA A 112 9.94 28.74 4.92
C ALA A 112 10.00 30.26 5.17
N ALA A 113 9.09 30.79 6.02
CA ALA A 113 9.11 32.19 6.41
C ALA A 113 10.39 32.56 7.20
N TRP A 114 10.83 31.71 8.13
CA TRP A 114 12.07 31.91 8.87
C TRP A 114 13.30 31.80 7.96
N ALA A 115 13.33 30.86 7.01
CA ALA A 115 14.38 30.77 6.00
C ALA A 115 14.48 32.04 5.15
N THR A 116 13.36 32.70 4.84
CA THR A 116 13.34 33.95 4.07
C THR A 116 13.91 35.12 4.87
N VAL A 117 13.65 35.18 6.19
CA VAL A 117 14.19 36.23 7.07
C VAL A 117 15.68 36.04 7.37
N ALA A 118 16.11 34.79 7.59
CA ALA A 118 17.48 34.47 8.01
C ALA A 118 18.43 34.13 6.84
N ASP A 119 17.92 34.03 5.62
CA ASP A 119 18.56 33.48 4.42
C ASP A 119 19.25 32.11 4.64
N ASP A 120 18.68 31.26 5.49
CA ASP A 120 19.23 29.95 5.85
C ASP A 120 18.67 28.84 4.95
N ALA A 121 19.53 28.28 4.08
CA ALA A 121 19.19 27.16 3.21
C ALA A 121 18.73 25.91 3.97
N SER A 122 19.29 25.64 5.15
CA SER A 122 18.95 24.46 5.95
C SER A 122 17.54 24.56 6.56
N LEU A 123 17.01 25.79 6.76
CA LEU A 123 15.60 25.99 7.11
C LEU A 123 14.66 25.73 5.92
N ARG A 124 15.10 25.97 4.67
CA ARG A 124 14.32 25.62 3.46
C ARG A 124 14.18 24.10 3.33
N GLU A 125 15.28 23.36 3.48
CA GLU A 125 15.25 21.89 3.51
C GLU A 125 14.39 21.33 4.67
N GLU A 126 14.40 21.99 5.85
CA GLU A 126 13.53 21.61 6.95
C GLU A 126 12.04 21.92 6.67
N ALA A 127 11.74 22.97 5.90
CA ALA A 127 10.39 23.28 5.43
C ALA A 127 9.90 22.23 4.42
N GLU A 128 10.69 21.90 3.40
CA GLU A 128 10.39 20.84 2.42
C GLU A 128 10.19 19.48 3.08
N ARG A 129 11.03 19.12 4.06
CA ARG A 129 10.86 17.90 4.85
C ARG A 129 9.61 17.93 5.72
N ALA A 130 9.21 19.08 6.26
CA ALA A 130 7.96 19.22 6.99
C ALA A 130 6.74 19.11 6.06
N GLU A 131 6.80 19.66 4.85
CA GLU A 131 5.74 19.54 3.84
C GLU A 131 5.59 18.09 3.34
N ALA A 132 6.71 17.41 3.07
CA ALA A 132 6.72 15.99 2.72
C ALA A 132 6.14 15.12 3.84
N ALA A 133 6.43 15.45 5.11
CA ALA A 133 5.81 14.81 6.26
C ALA A 133 4.30 15.08 6.31
N ALA A 134 3.84 16.33 6.08
CA ALA A 134 2.42 16.65 6.03
C ALA A 134 1.68 15.87 4.93
N ARG A 135 2.25 15.74 3.73
CA ARG A 135 1.70 14.91 2.64
C ARG A 135 1.60 13.44 3.08
N THR A 136 2.71 12.88 3.59
CA THR A 136 2.78 11.49 4.08
C THR A 136 1.75 11.22 5.19
N THR A 137 1.58 12.14 6.14
CA THR A 137 0.62 11.98 7.24
C THR A 137 -0.83 12.04 6.74
N ARG A 138 -1.16 12.93 5.79
CA ARG A 138 -2.49 12.92 5.14
C ARG A 138 -2.73 11.62 4.40
N GLU A 139 -1.76 11.10 3.65
CA GLU A 139 -1.86 9.80 2.99
C GLU A 139 -2.08 8.67 3.99
N MET A 140 -1.36 8.65 5.12
CA MET A 140 -1.59 7.67 6.19
C MET A 140 -2.99 7.80 6.79
N ASN A 141 -3.49 9.02 7.00
CA ASN A 141 -4.85 9.25 7.51
C ASN A 141 -5.93 8.78 6.51
N ALA A 142 -5.79 9.16 5.24
CA ALA A 142 -6.67 8.74 4.15
C ALA A 142 -6.70 7.21 3.99
N ASN A 143 -5.52 6.55 4.02
CA ASN A 143 -5.45 5.08 4.00
C ASN A 143 -6.03 4.43 5.26
N ARG A 144 -5.95 5.07 6.44
CA ARG A 144 -6.53 4.56 7.71
C ARG A 144 -8.05 4.70 7.76
N LEU A 145 -8.58 5.79 7.22
CA LEU A 145 -10.01 6.15 7.29
C LEU A 145 -10.80 5.78 6.02
N GLY A 146 -10.14 5.33 4.94
CA GLY A 146 -10.78 5.06 3.65
C GLY A 146 -11.24 6.32 2.91
N LEU A 147 -10.77 7.51 3.33
CA LEU A 147 -11.19 8.80 2.79
C LEU A 147 -10.47 9.13 1.49
N ALA A 148 -11.17 9.80 0.57
CA ALA A 148 -10.55 10.53 -0.52
C ALA A 148 -9.78 11.75 0.04
N PRO A 149 -8.74 12.26 -0.65
CA PRO A 149 -8.00 13.44 -0.19
C PRO A 149 -8.88 14.70 -0.10
N ASP A 150 -9.92 14.80 -0.93
CA ASP A 150 -10.91 15.87 -0.92
C ASP A 150 -12.19 15.37 -0.24
N GLY A 151 -12.36 15.75 1.03
CA GLY A 151 -13.38 15.16 1.91
C GLY A 151 -14.77 15.76 1.77
N ASP A 152 -15.60 15.19 0.90
CA ASP A 152 -17.08 15.21 1.04
C ASP A 152 -17.76 14.01 0.32
N GLY A 153 -17.08 12.87 0.26
CA GLY A 153 -17.56 11.65 -0.41
C GLY A 153 -17.86 10.51 0.56
N PRO A 154 -18.78 9.58 0.22
CA PRO A 154 -19.02 8.39 1.03
C PRO A 154 -17.73 7.57 1.18
N VAL A 155 -17.49 7.03 2.39
CA VAL A 155 -16.30 6.25 2.72
C VAL A 155 -16.35 4.90 2.01
N ILE A 156 -15.69 4.80 0.85
CA ILE A 156 -15.60 3.57 0.07
C ILE A 156 -14.41 2.76 0.60
N GLU A 157 -14.68 1.67 1.31
CA GLU A 157 -13.65 0.69 1.71
C GLU A 157 -13.05 0.04 0.44
N ARG A 158 -11.77 0.31 0.17
CA ARG A 158 -11.06 -0.19 -1.01
C ARG A 158 -10.21 -1.41 -0.69
N LEU A 159 -10.19 -2.36 -1.62
CA LEU A 159 -9.45 -3.61 -1.48
C LEU A 159 -7.93 -3.42 -1.51
N LEU A 160 -7.47 -2.37 -2.21
CA LEU A 160 -6.08 -1.98 -2.35
C LEU A 160 -5.85 -0.58 -1.75
N THR A 161 -4.74 -0.40 -1.04
CA THR A 161 -4.20 0.94 -0.71
C THR A 161 -3.53 1.57 -1.93
N ARG A 162 -3.28 2.89 -1.92
CA ARG A 162 -2.56 3.60 -3.00
C ARG A 162 -1.23 2.93 -3.39
N VAL A 163 -0.44 2.49 -2.39
CA VAL A 163 0.83 1.77 -2.61
C VAL A 163 0.61 0.39 -3.26
N GLN A 164 -0.42 -0.35 -2.85
CA GLN A 164 -0.76 -1.62 -3.48
C GLN A 164 -1.27 -1.40 -4.91
N GLY A 165 -2.03 -0.34 -5.16
CA GLY A 165 -2.43 0.11 -6.48
C GLY A 165 -1.26 0.39 -7.42
N ALA A 166 -0.23 1.09 -6.94
CA ALA A 166 1.01 1.30 -7.70
C ALA A 166 1.68 -0.04 -8.06
N HIS A 167 1.79 -0.99 -7.13
CA HIS A 167 2.30 -2.32 -7.43
C HIS A 167 1.42 -3.12 -8.41
N ALA A 168 0.09 -2.96 -8.36
CA ALA A 168 -0.82 -3.55 -9.34
C ALA A 168 -0.51 -3.02 -10.75
N ARG A 169 -0.33 -1.70 -10.90
CA ARG A 169 0.07 -1.06 -12.15
C ARG A 169 1.42 -1.57 -12.66
N SER A 170 2.42 -1.74 -11.79
CA SER A 170 3.73 -2.34 -12.16
C SER A 170 3.59 -3.78 -12.68
N VAL A 171 2.71 -4.61 -12.09
CA VAL A 171 2.46 -5.97 -12.59
C VAL A 171 1.75 -5.94 -13.94
N LEU A 172 0.76 -5.07 -14.12
CA LEU A 172 0.04 -4.92 -15.40
C LEU A 172 0.97 -4.45 -16.52
N GLU A 173 1.88 -3.52 -16.23
CA GLU A 173 2.89 -3.06 -17.19
C GLU A 173 3.88 -4.17 -17.54
N TYR A 174 4.36 -4.93 -16.54
CA TYR A 174 5.20 -6.11 -16.78
C TYR A 174 4.49 -7.12 -17.70
N VAL A 175 3.21 -7.43 -17.46
CA VAL A 175 2.42 -8.36 -18.30
C VAL A 175 2.20 -7.80 -19.71
N ARG A 176 1.98 -6.48 -19.86
CA ARG A 176 1.83 -5.81 -21.15
C ARG A 176 3.06 -6.05 -22.03
N VAL A 177 4.25 -5.86 -21.45
CA VAL A 177 5.57 -5.95 -22.12
C VAL A 177 6.08 -7.39 -22.28
N HIS A 178 5.86 -8.27 -21.30
CA HIS A 178 6.52 -9.58 -21.22
C HIS A 178 5.59 -10.80 -21.45
N ALA A 179 4.31 -10.61 -21.80
CA ALA A 179 3.48 -11.73 -22.21
C ALA A 179 3.98 -12.34 -23.54
N PRO A 180 4.25 -13.66 -23.62
CA PRO A 180 4.86 -14.30 -24.78
C PRO A 180 3.88 -14.48 -25.96
N LEU A 181 2.58 -14.37 -25.70
CA LEU A 181 1.52 -14.67 -26.66
C LEU A 181 0.55 -13.47 -26.72
N PRO A 182 0.08 -13.07 -27.93
CA PRO A 182 -0.69 -11.85 -28.09
C PRO A 182 -2.14 -11.98 -27.63
N THR A 183 -2.69 -13.19 -27.56
CA THR A 183 -4.13 -13.43 -27.35
C THR A 183 -4.60 -13.02 -25.95
N ALA A 184 -5.83 -12.53 -25.86
CA ALA A 184 -6.42 -12.08 -24.60
C ALA A 184 -6.47 -13.19 -23.53
N GLN A 185 -6.77 -14.44 -23.93
CA GLN A 185 -6.74 -15.59 -23.03
C GLN A 185 -5.35 -15.84 -22.46
N ALA A 186 -4.31 -15.84 -23.31
CA ALA A 186 -2.94 -16.05 -22.83
C ALA A 186 -2.48 -14.89 -21.94
N ARG A 187 -2.80 -13.63 -22.29
CA ARG A 187 -2.49 -12.47 -21.42
C ARG A 187 -3.21 -12.52 -20.07
N LEU A 188 -4.43 -13.04 -20.01
CA LEU A 188 -5.15 -13.27 -18.75
C LEU A 188 -4.50 -14.37 -17.91
N ALA A 189 -4.11 -15.49 -18.54
CA ALA A 189 -3.37 -16.55 -17.86
C ALA A 189 -2.04 -16.03 -17.30
N VAL A 190 -1.26 -15.33 -18.14
CA VAL A 190 0.02 -14.69 -17.79
C VAL A 190 -0.16 -13.76 -16.60
N LEU A 191 -1.16 -12.86 -16.60
CA LEU A 191 -1.44 -11.98 -15.46
C LEU A 191 -1.66 -12.74 -14.16
N MET A 192 -2.54 -13.75 -14.18
CA MET A 192 -2.90 -14.49 -12.97
C MET A 192 -1.75 -15.37 -12.46
N LEU A 193 -0.98 -15.99 -13.37
CA LEU A 193 0.21 -16.76 -13.07
C LEU A 193 1.35 -15.87 -12.56
N THR A 194 1.60 -14.71 -13.18
CA THR A 194 2.55 -13.71 -12.68
C THR A 194 2.19 -13.29 -11.26
N LEU A 195 0.94 -12.95 -10.97
CA LEU A 195 0.50 -12.58 -9.62
C LEU A 195 0.67 -13.71 -8.60
N ARG A 196 0.49 -14.97 -8.99
CA ARG A 196 0.74 -16.12 -8.10
C ARG A 196 2.23 -16.33 -7.87
N SER A 197 3.05 -16.25 -8.90
CA SER A 197 4.49 -16.57 -8.86
C SER A 197 5.43 -15.40 -8.49
N ALA A 198 4.92 -14.16 -8.45
CA ALA A 198 5.68 -12.90 -8.30
C ALA A 198 6.72 -12.83 -7.15
N ARG A 199 6.64 -13.69 -6.14
CA ARG A 199 7.60 -13.69 -5.00
C ARG A 199 8.82 -14.58 -5.22
N ALA A 200 8.67 -15.70 -5.94
CA ALA A 200 9.61 -16.82 -5.90
C ALA A 200 9.79 -17.55 -7.24
N GLY A 201 9.13 -17.10 -8.31
CA GLY A 201 9.05 -17.81 -9.57
C GLY A 201 8.06 -18.97 -9.58
N THR A 202 7.63 -19.47 -8.42
CA THR A 202 6.69 -20.58 -8.28
C THR A 202 5.35 -20.16 -7.68
N GLY A 203 4.27 -20.83 -8.10
CA GLY A 203 2.91 -20.59 -7.62
C GLY A 203 2.01 -21.80 -7.79
N ASN A 204 1.06 -21.97 -6.88
CA ASN A 204 0.12 -23.10 -6.90
C ASN A 204 -1.12 -22.75 -7.72
N VAL A 205 -1.57 -23.66 -8.57
CA VAL A 205 -2.79 -23.55 -9.39
C VAL A 205 -3.64 -24.82 -9.30
N THR A 206 -4.91 -24.68 -9.64
CA THR A 206 -5.90 -25.75 -9.70
C THR A 206 -6.69 -25.65 -11.00
N GLY A 207 -7.36 -26.72 -11.41
CA GLY A 207 -8.29 -26.67 -12.53
C GLY A 207 -9.42 -25.67 -12.35
N GLN A 208 -9.89 -25.49 -11.10
CA GLN A 208 -10.89 -24.49 -10.76
C GLN A 208 -10.41 -23.06 -11.03
N ASP A 209 -9.13 -22.77 -10.79
CA ASP A 209 -8.53 -21.47 -11.09
C ASP A 209 -8.50 -21.23 -12.61
N LEU A 210 -7.92 -22.17 -13.36
CA LEU A 210 -7.74 -22.08 -14.80
C LEU A 210 -9.08 -22.02 -15.55
N GLY A 211 -10.02 -22.92 -15.24
CA GLY A 211 -11.37 -22.91 -15.79
C GLY A 211 -12.17 -21.66 -15.42
N GLY A 212 -11.95 -21.11 -14.22
CA GLY A 212 -12.55 -19.84 -13.81
C GLY A 212 -12.08 -18.63 -14.64
N TRP A 213 -10.79 -18.62 -15.02
CA TRP A 213 -10.19 -17.55 -15.83
C TRP A 213 -10.48 -17.71 -17.33
N LEU A 214 -10.23 -18.91 -17.87
CA LEU A 214 -10.10 -19.20 -19.30
C LEU A 214 -11.29 -19.95 -19.89
N GLN A 215 -12.23 -20.43 -19.06
CA GLN A 215 -13.38 -21.23 -19.51
C GLN A 215 -12.89 -22.46 -20.30
N GLY A 216 -13.41 -22.71 -21.50
CA GLY A 216 -13.00 -23.85 -22.34
C GLY A 216 -11.62 -23.70 -23.03
N ASP A 217 -10.96 -22.54 -22.96
CA ASP A 217 -9.63 -22.32 -23.55
C ASP A 217 -8.47 -22.81 -22.65
N ALA A 218 -8.78 -23.34 -21.45
CA ALA A 218 -7.80 -23.51 -20.38
C ALA A 218 -6.60 -24.41 -20.73
N GLU A 219 -6.87 -25.58 -21.33
CA GLU A 219 -5.86 -26.59 -21.70
C GLU A 219 -4.93 -26.03 -22.79
N ARG A 220 -5.51 -25.67 -23.93
CA ARG A 220 -4.84 -25.07 -25.09
C ARG A 220 -3.96 -23.87 -24.73
N VAL A 221 -4.40 -23.02 -23.82
CA VAL A 221 -3.61 -21.84 -23.39
C VAL A 221 -2.48 -22.24 -22.45
N LEU A 222 -2.67 -23.27 -21.62
CA LEU A 222 -1.63 -23.80 -20.75
C LEU A 222 -0.53 -24.50 -21.56
N GLU A 223 -0.91 -25.35 -22.51
CA GLU A 223 -0.01 -25.98 -23.50
C GLU A 223 0.82 -24.91 -24.23
N GLN A 224 0.16 -23.92 -24.84
CA GLN A 224 0.85 -22.85 -25.56
C GLN A 224 1.87 -22.07 -24.69
N LEU A 225 1.61 -21.90 -23.38
CA LEU A 225 2.55 -21.24 -22.46
C LEU A 225 3.72 -22.14 -22.06
N VAL A 226 3.54 -23.46 -22.07
CA VAL A 226 4.60 -24.46 -21.85
C VAL A 226 5.46 -24.62 -23.11
N ASP A 227 4.85 -24.70 -24.29
CA ASP A 227 5.54 -24.84 -25.58
C ASP A 227 6.53 -23.68 -25.86
N VAL A 228 6.14 -22.45 -25.51
CA VAL A 228 7.04 -21.27 -25.63
C VAL A 228 8.02 -21.13 -24.46
N GLY A 229 8.05 -22.09 -23.53
CA GLY A 229 8.96 -22.12 -22.37
C GLY A 229 8.69 -21.04 -21.30
N TRP A 230 7.57 -20.30 -21.39
CA TRP A 230 7.22 -19.25 -20.44
C TRP A 230 6.71 -19.81 -19.12
N LEU A 231 6.03 -20.96 -19.17
CA LEU A 231 5.61 -21.74 -18.02
C LEU A 231 6.36 -23.09 -18.02
N ARG A 232 6.74 -23.56 -16.84
CA ARG A 232 7.15 -24.95 -16.61
C ARG A 232 6.21 -25.61 -15.62
N LEU A 233 5.68 -26.76 -16.01
CA LEU A 233 5.01 -27.70 -15.11
C LEU A 233 6.10 -28.55 -14.39
N PRO A 234 5.75 -29.28 -13.31
CA PRO A 234 6.61 -30.35 -12.82
C PRO A 234 6.86 -31.41 -13.88
N ASP A 235 7.95 -32.16 -13.75
CA ASP A 235 8.20 -33.32 -14.61
C ASP A 235 7.03 -34.32 -14.52
N GLU A 236 6.74 -35.02 -15.62
CA GLU A 236 5.60 -35.97 -15.78
C GLU A 236 4.19 -35.36 -15.69
N VAL A 237 4.03 -34.07 -15.37
CA VAL A 237 2.72 -33.38 -15.31
C VAL A 237 2.37 -32.71 -16.64
N THR A 238 1.25 -33.12 -17.25
CA THR A 238 0.71 -32.55 -18.49
C THR A 238 -0.25 -31.38 -18.22
N ALA A 239 -0.65 -30.65 -19.27
CA ALA A 239 -1.64 -29.58 -19.14
C ALA A 239 -3.01 -30.09 -18.63
N ALA A 240 -3.42 -31.30 -19.03
CA ALA A 240 -4.64 -31.96 -18.57
C ALA A 240 -4.60 -32.24 -17.05
N ASP A 241 -3.46 -32.75 -16.54
CA ASP A 241 -3.30 -33.04 -15.10
C ASP A 241 -3.47 -31.77 -14.23
N VAL A 242 -3.04 -30.60 -14.73
CA VAL A 242 -3.27 -29.31 -14.04
C VAL A 242 -4.75 -28.90 -14.02
N LEU A 243 -5.55 -29.35 -14.99
CA LEU A 243 -6.99 -29.11 -15.03
C LEU A 243 -7.79 -30.08 -14.14
N ASP A 244 -7.26 -31.28 -13.89
CA ASP A 244 -7.83 -32.20 -12.90
C ASP A 244 -7.38 -31.88 -11.45
N ALA A 245 -6.31 -31.09 -11.29
CA ALA A 245 -5.76 -30.69 -9.99
C ALA A 245 -6.76 -29.94 -9.09
N ARG A 246 -6.85 -30.39 -7.83
CA ARG A 246 -7.86 -29.95 -6.85
C ARG A 246 -7.30 -28.98 -5.82
N PRO A 247 -8.13 -28.22 -5.07
CA PRO A 247 -7.67 -27.33 -4.00
C PRO A 247 -6.82 -28.01 -2.92
N GLU A 248 -7.05 -29.29 -2.66
CA GLU A 248 -6.33 -30.12 -1.70
C GLU A 248 -4.95 -30.57 -2.23
N GLU A 249 -4.81 -30.67 -3.56
CA GLU A 249 -3.61 -31.12 -4.27
C GLU A 249 -3.36 -30.21 -5.49
N PRO A 250 -2.91 -28.96 -5.27
CA PRO A 250 -2.67 -28.01 -6.34
C PRO A 250 -1.30 -28.22 -6.99
N VAL A 251 -1.22 -28.11 -8.31
CA VAL A 251 0.06 -28.18 -9.04
C VAL A 251 0.86 -26.91 -8.79
N GLN A 252 2.14 -27.07 -8.42
CA GLN A 252 3.10 -25.97 -8.32
C GLN A 252 3.75 -25.72 -9.69
N VAL A 253 3.36 -24.65 -10.37
CA VAL A 253 3.94 -24.24 -11.65
C VAL A 253 5.05 -23.21 -11.46
N THR A 254 5.98 -23.15 -12.41
CA THR A 254 7.15 -22.26 -12.39
C THR A 254 7.14 -21.32 -13.59
N VAL A 255 7.28 -20.01 -13.35
CA VAL A 255 7.52 -18.98 -14.37
C VAL A 255 9.01 -18.63 -14.31
N PRO A 256 9.86 -19.06 -15.27
CA PRO A 256 11.32 -18.95 -15.15
C PRO A 256 11.82 -17.50 -15.00
N ALA A 257 11.20 -16.56 -15.72
CA ALA A 257 11.53 -15.14 -15.67
C ALA A 257 11.24 -14.44 -14.32
N LEU A 258 10.61 -15.15 -13.37
CA LEU A 258 10.28 -14.66 -12.02
C LEU A 258 11.09 -15.37 -10.92
N LEU A 259 12.02 -16.27 -11.28
CA LEU A 259 12.93 -16.94 -10.34
C LEU A 259 13.95 -15.95 -9.73
N LEU A 260 14.49 -16.31 -8.56
CA LEU A 260 15.36 -15.45 -7.78
C LEU A 260 16.75 -15.22 -8.39
N ASP A 261 17.13 -16.04 -9.37
CA ASP A 261 18.42 -16.00 -10.06
C ASP A 261 18.46 -14.90 -11.16
N ALA A 262 17.31 -14.27 -11.43
CA ALA A 262 17.17 -13.09 -12.27
C ALA A 262 16.90 -11.83 -11.43
N PRO A 263 17.18 -10.61 -11.95
CA PRO A 263 16.78 -9.37 -11.31
C PRO A 263 15.26 -9.36 -11.05
N ARG A 264 14.85 -9.26 -9.79
CA ARG A 264 13.43 -9.37 -9.41
C ARG A 264 12.62 -8.23 -10.05
N PRO A 265 11.60 -8.50 -10.88
CA PRO A 265 10.76 -7.44 -11.44
C PRO A 265 9.85 -6.78 -10.38
N PHE A 266 9.67 -7.42 -9.22
CA PHE A 266 8.79 -6.95 -8.15
C PHE A 266 9.51 -6.92 -6.79
N SER A 267 9.38 -5.82 -6.07
CA SER A 267 9.97 -5.60 -4.75
C SER A 267 9.04 -5.94 -3.58
N PHE A 268 7.77 -6.29 -3.84
CA PHE A 268 6.75 -6.41 -2.80
C PHE A 268 6.73 -7.76 -2.06
N GLY A 269 6.37 -7.71 -0.76
CA GLY A 269 6.35 -8.87 0.13
C GLY A 269 5.13 -9.80 -0.02
N LYS A 270 5.12 -10.90 0.77
CA LYS A 270 4.07 -11.95 0.77
C LYS A 270 2.66 -11.39 0.93
N VAL A 271 2.47 -10.41 1.83
CA VAL A 271 1.15 -9.82 2.14
C VAL A 271 0.61 -9.02 0.94
N THR A 272 1.42 -8.15 0.36
CA THR A 272 1.07 -7.40 -0.85
C THR A 272 0.76 -8.35 -2.00
N ARG A 273 1.61 -9.34 -2.28
CA ARG A 273 1.36 -10.37 -3.32
C ARG A 273 -0.01 -11.04 -3.16
N ALA A 274 -0.37 -11.43 -1.94
CA ALA A 274 -1.67 -12.04 -1.65
C ALA A 274 -2.84 -11.07 -1.87
N ARG A 275 -2.69 -9.79 -1.47
CA ARG A 275 -3.69 -8.73 -1.71
C ARG A 275 -3.89 -8.48 -3.21
N LEU A 276 -2.82 -8.35 -4.00
CA LEU A 276 -2.89 -8.16 -5.45
C LEU A 276 -3.54 -9.35 -6.16
N SER A 277 -3.13 -10.58 -5.83
CA SER A 277 -3.72 -11.80 -6.40
C SER A 277 -5.22 -11.92 -6.05
N GLY A 278 -5.61 -11.64 -4.81
CA GLY A 278 -7.01 -11.67 -4.37
C GLY A 278 -7.87 -10.57 -5.00
N TRP A 279 -7.31 -9.37 -5.21
CA TRP A 279 -7.94 -8.28 -5.93
C TRP A 279 -8.18 -8.61 -7.40
N ALA A 280 -7.17 -9.14 -8.10
CA ALA A 280 -7.30 -9.54 -9.50
C ALA A 280 -8.33 -10.68 -9.66
N GLN A 281 -8.30 -11.68 -8.77
CA GLN A 281 -9.29 -12.77 -8.76
C GLN A 281 -10.73 -12.24 -8.58
N ARG A 282 -10.95 -11.26 -7.69
CA ARG A 282 -12.27 -10.64 -7.49
C ARG A 282 -12.72 -9.82 -8.68
N THR A 283 -11.80 -9.13 -9.36
CA THR A 283 -12.09 -8.33 -10.56
C THR A 283 -12.43 -9.22 -11.76
N VAL A 284 -11.55 -10.17 -12.10
CA VAL A 284 -11.77 -11.14 -13.20
C VAL A 284 -13.00 -12.02 -12.93
N GLY A 285 -13.25 -12.36 -11.66
CA GLY A 285 -14.37 -13.17 -11.19
C GLY A 285 -15.67 -12.41 -10.89
N ASP A 286 -15.78 -11.11 -11.23
CA ASP A 286 -16.94 -10.28 -10.89
C ASP A 286 -18.27 -10.92 -11.34
N ARG A 287 -19.28 -10.82 -10.46
CA ARG A 287 -20.58 -11.51 -10.66
C ARG A 287 -21.30 -11.03 -11.92
N LYS A 288 -21.20 -9.74 -12.30
CA LYS A 288 -21.87 -9.21 -13.50
C LYS A 288 -21.10 -9.56 -14.76
N LEU A 289 -19.76 -9.46 -14.75
CA LEU A 289 -18.91 -9.93 -15.86
C LEU A 289 -19.13 -11.43 -16.15
N ARG A 290 -19.18 -12.26 -15.11
CA ARG A 290 -19.51 -13.70 -15.25
C ARG A 290 -20.91 -13.94 -15.80
N LYS A 291 -21.94 -13.23 -15.30
CA LYS A 291 -23.32 -13.33 -15.81
C LYS A 291 -23.45 -12.93 -17.28
N LYS A 292 -22.68 -11.93 -17.72
CA LYS A 292 -22.62 -11.44 -19.11
C LYS A 292 -21.71 -12.30 -20.01
N LYS A 293 -21.12 -13.39 -19.48
CA LYS A 293 -20.16 -14.26 -20.17
C LYS A 293 -18.96 -13.49 -20.77
N SER A 294 -18.56 -12.38 -20.14
CA SER A 294 -17.48 -11.51 -20.64
C SER A 294 -16.18 -12.31 -20.86
N GLY A 295 -15.61 -12.17 -22.05
CA GLY A 295 -14.38 -12.85 -22.48
C GLY A 295 -13.12 -12.32 -21.82
N ALA A 296 -11.97 -12.95 -22.09
CA ALA A 296 -10.71 -12.61 -21.46
C ALA A 296 -10.28 -11.14 -21.68
N GLY A 297 -10.47 -10.61 -22.89
CA GLY A 297 -10.14 -9.21 -23.21
C GLY A 297 -10.97 -8.22 -22.39
N THR A 298 -12.28 -8.44 -22.29
CA THR A 298 -13.18 -7.61 -21.47
C THR A 298 -12.81 -7.70 -19.98
N ARG A 299 -12.40 -8.88 -19.49
CA ARG A 299 -11.96 -9.05 -18.09
C ARG A 299 -10.60 -8.38 -17.83
N LEU A 300 -9.67 -8.41 -18.78
CA LEU A 300 -8.41 -7.67 -18.70
C LEU A 300 -8.67 -6.15 -18.69
N LEU A 301 -9.60 -5.67 -19.52
CA LEU A 301 -10.03 -4.27 -19.53
C LEU A 301 -10.64 -3.86 -18.17
N ALA A 302 -11.42 -4.75 -17.55
CA ALA A 302 -11.93 -4.54 -16.19
C ALA A 302 -10.79 -4.39 -15.16
N VAL A 303 -9.78 -5.28 -15.17
CA VAL A 303 -8.60 -5.17 -14.30
C VAL A 303 -7.85 -3.86 -14.53
N TYR A 304 -7.63 -3.47 -15.79
CA TYR A 304 -6.85 -2.28 -16.14
C TYR A 304 -7.57 -0.99 -15.75
N THR A 305 -8.87 -0.88 -16.04
CA THR A 305 -9.71 0.26 -15.66
C THR A 305 -9.80 0.40 -14.14
N ALA A 306 -9.93 -0.70 -13.39
CA ALA A 306 -9.82 -0.67 -11.94
C ALA A 306 -8.47 -0.13 -11.47
N ALA A 307 -7.36 -0.64 -11.98
CA ALA A 307 -6.01 -0.25 -11.53
C ALA A 307 -5.64 1.21 -11.85
N HIS A 308 -6.24 1.80 -12.89
CA HIS A 308 -5.97 3.15 -13.40
C HIS A 308 -7.16 4.10 -13.23
N SER A 309 -7.92 3.92 -12.14
CA SER A 309 -9.02 4.81 -11.75
C SER A 309 -8.61 5.72 -10.59
N ARG A 310 -9.03 6.98 -10.67
CA ARG A 310 -8.95 7.99 -9.60
C ARG A 310 -9.87 7.64 -8.42
N PRO A 311 -9.75 8.32 -7.26
CA PRO A 311 -10.66 8.14 -6.13
C PRO A 311 -12.16 8.26 -6.50
N ASP A 312 -12.52 9.17 -7.41
CA ASP A 312 -13.89 9.39 -7.91
C ASP A 312 -14.33 8.40 -9.01
N GLY A 313 -13.51 7.37 -9.27
CA GLY A 313 -13.77 6.34 -10.27
C GLY A 313 -13.45 6.73 -11.71
N ARG A 314 -13.10 7.98 -12.03
CA ARG A 314 -12.74 8.38 -13.39
C ARG A 314 -11.43 7.72 -13.84
N LEU A 315 -11.37 7.37 -15.12
CA LEU A 315 -10.23 6.67 -15.71
C LEU A 315 -9.10 7.65 -16.09
N GLY A 316 -7.86 7.22 -15.89
CA GLY A 316 -6.67 7.99 -16.24
C GLY A 316 -6.40 9.17 -15.30
N GLY A 317 -5.46 10.03 -15.71
CA GLY A 317 -5.04 11.20 -14.94
C GLY A 317 -6.13 12.28 -14.83
N ALA A 318 -5.78 13.41 -14.23
CA ALA A 318 -6.57 14.64 -14.28
C ALA A 318 -5.97 15.60 -15.32
N GLY A 319 -6.79 16.48 -15.89
CA GLY A 319 -6.36 17.46 -16.89
C GLY A 319 -6.15 16.84 -18.27
N GLU A 320 -5.08 17.24 -18.96
CA GLU A 320 -4.78 16.80 -20.34
C GLU A 320 -4.55 15.27 -20.46
N ASP A 321 -4.23 14.62 -19.34
CA ASP A 321 -4.07 13.17 -19.23
C ASP A 321 -5.36 12.39 -18.86
N GLU A 322 -6.54 13.01 -18.98
CA GLU A 322 -7.82 12.35 -18.73
C GLU A 322 -8.15 11.26 -19.78
N GLY A 323 -8.35 10.04 -19.28
CA GLY A 323 -8.51 8.82 -20.07
C GLY A 323 -7.21 8.01 -20.24
N LEU A 324 -7.38 6.71 -20.50
CA LEU A 324 -6.31 5.73 -20.63
C LEU A 324 -5.81 5.67 -22.08
N GLY A 325 -4.50 5.69 -22.31
CA GLY A 325 -3.93 5.58 -23.65
C GLY A 325 -4.33 4.28 -24.35
N LEU A 326 -4.93 4.39 -25.53
CA LEU A 326 -5.59 3.28 -26.22
C LEU A 326 -4.64 2.13 -26.55
N ASP A 327 -3.40 2.42 -26.97
CA ASP A 327 -2.39 1.40 -27.29
C ASP A 327 -1.92 0.62 -26.05
N ALA A 328 -1.86 1.26 -24.89
CA ALA A 328 -1.51 0.60 -23.64
C ALA A 328 -2.63 -0.34 -23.17
N VAL A 329 -3.90 0.11 -23.30
CA VAL A 329 -5.09 -0.70 -23.05
C VAL A 329 -5.14 -1.90 -23.99
N ALA A 330 -5.05 -1.67 -25.30
CA ALA A 330 -5.10 -2.69 -26.35
C ALA A 330 -4.00 -3.74 -26.18
N GLY A 331 -2.76 -3.26 -26.00
CA GLY A 331 -1.58 -4.09 -25.78
C GLY A 331 -1.68 -4.98 -24.54
N LEU A 332 -2.25 -4.51 -23.43
CA LEU A 332 -2.47 -5.36 -22.25
C LEU A 332 -3.62 -6.34 -22.45
N CYS A 333 -4.73 -5.90 -23.07
CA CYS A 333 -5.93 -6.71 -23.20
C CYS A 333 -5.79 -7.81 -24.27
N GLY A 334 -4.76 -7.73 -25.13
CA GLY A 334 -4.60 -8.65 -26.26
C GLY A 334 -5.64 -8.39 -27.35
N LEU A 335 -5.96 -7.12 -27.57
CA LEU A 335 -6.99 -6.63 -28.48
C LEU A 335 -6.38 -5.71 -29.54
N PRO A 336 -6.94 -5.65 -30.76
CA PRO A 336 -6.76 -4.51 -31.66
C PRO A 336 -7.25 -3.21 -30.99
N PRO A 337 -6.60 -2.05 -31.21
CA PRO A 337 -7.05 -0.77 -30.67
C PRO A 337 -8.48 -0.38 -31.03
N GLY A 338 -8.97 -0.78 -32.21
CA GLY A 338 -10.35 -0.54 -32.64
C GLY A 338 -11.41 -1.26 -31.79
N ASP A 339 -11.09 -2.44 -31.27
CA ASP A 339 -12.04 -3.33 -30.57
C ASP A 339 -12.24 -2.91 -29.10
N VAL A 340 -11.37 -2.03 -28.58
CA VAL A 340 -11.44 -1.53 -27.20
C VAL A 340 -12.75 -0.78 -26.95
N ALA A 341 -13.29 -0.06 -27.95
CA ALA A 341 -14.56 0.64 -27.82
C ALA A 341 -15.74 -0.32 -27.61
N GLU A 342 -15.78 -1.44 -28.35
CA GLU A 342 -16.78 -2.49 -28.16
C GLU A 342 -16.67 -3.09 -26.75
N HIS A 343 -15.45 -3.39 -26.31
CA HIS A 343 -15.20 -3.96 -24.99
C HIS A 343 -15.50 -2.99 -23.83
N ALA A 344 -15.32 -1.68 -24.02
CA ALA A 344 -15.80 -0.66 -23.09
C ALA A 344 -17.34 -0.66 -23.01
N GLY A 345 -18.03 -0.78 -24.16
CA GLY A 345 -19.47 -0.97 -24.22
C GLY A 345 -19.96 -2.22 -23.48
N LEU A 346 -19.23 -3.34 -23.58
CA LEU A 346 -19.51 -4.56 -22.81
C LEU A 346 -19.35 -4.34 -21.29
N LEU A 347 -18.41 -3.51 -20.85
CA LEU A 347 -18.25 -3.14 -19.44
C LEU A 347 -19.36 -2.21 -18.95
N VAL A 348 -19.83 -1.26 -19.76
CA VAL A 348 -21.03 -0.45 -19.44
C VAL A 348 -22.26 -1.36 -19.34
N ALA A 349 -22.48 -2.24 -20.32
CA ALA A 349 -23.59 -3.20 -20.33
C ALA A 349 -23.53 -4.24 -19.19
N ALA A 350 -22.39 -4.37 -18.51
CA ALA A 350 -22.19 -5.20 -17.33
C ALA A 350 -22.29 -4.41 -16.00
N ASP A 351 -22.55 -3.10 -16.01
CA ASP A 351 -22.45 -2.23 -14.83
C ASP A 351 -21.09 -2.41 -14.13
N TRP A 352 -20.04 -2.31 -14.94
CA TRP A 352 -18.65 -2.17 -14.50
C TRP A 352 -18.16 -0.73 -14.68
N LEU A 353 -18.47 -0.16 -15.84
CA LEU A 353 -18.37 1.27 -16.10
C LEU A 353 -19.77 1.89 -16.02
N ALA A 354 -19.86 3.13 -15.53
CA ALA A 354 -21.06 3.97 -15.65
C ALA A 354 -21.15 4.55 -17.08
N ASP A 355 -20.00 4.97 -17.62
CA ASP A 355 -19.82 5.49 -18.96
C ASP A 355 -18.45 5.05 -19.52
N GLY A 356 -18.32 5.00 -20.85
CA GLY A 356 -17.11 4.55 -21.52
C GLY A 356 -17.09 4.93 -22.99
N GLU A 357 -16.12 5.73 -23.40
CA GLU A 357 -15.97 6.22 -24.78
C GLU A 357 -14.49 6.22 -25.20
N VAL A 358 -14.23 6.03 -26.50
CA VAL A 358 -12.87 6.15 -27.07
C VAL A 358 -12.82 7.43 -27.89
N VAL A 359 -12.05 8.42 -27.41
CA VAL A 359 -11.93 9.75 -28.01
C VAL A 359 -10.45 10.15 -28.05
N GLY A 360 -9.97 10.62 -29.20
CA GLY A 360 -8.59 11.14 -29.33
C GLY A 360 -7.48 10.16 -28.95
N GLY A 361 -7.66 8.86 -29.23
CA GLY A 361 -6.69 7.83 -28.85
C GLY A 361 -6.65 7.51 -27.35
N ARG A 362 -7.69 7.89 -26.59
CA ARG A 362 -7.84 7.54 -25.17
C ARG A 362 -9.20 6.93 -24.88
N LEU A 363 -9.23 5.92 -24.00
CA LEU A 363 -10.45 5.41 -23.37
C LEU A 363 -10.78 6.27 -22.15
N ARG A 364 -11.86 7.05 -22.24
CA ARG A 364 -12.43 7.83 -21.14
C ARG A 364 -13.61 7.09 -20.53
N GLY A 365 -13.91 7.42 -19.29
CA GLY A 365 -15.08 6.90 -18.58
C GLY A 365 -14.92 6.95 -17.06
N ARG A 366 -15.87 6.32 -16.37
CA ARG A 366 -15.92 6.20 -14.91
C ARG A 366 -16.38 4.81 -14.49
N LEU A 367 -15.74 4.24 -13.47
CA LEU A 367 -16.20 3.02 -12.80
C LEU A 367 -17.59 3.21 -12.19
N ALA A 368 -18.48 2.23 -12.33
CA ALA A 368 -19.76 2.22 -11.62
C ALA A 368 -19.54 2.20 -10.10
N GLU A 369 -20.43 2.81 -9.31
CA GLU A 369 -20.27 2.95 -7.84
C GLU A 369 -19.98 1.62 -7.14
N ARG A 370 -20.69 0.57 -7.57
CA ARG A 370 -20.54 -0.83 -7.15
C ARG A 370 -19.11 -1.37 -7.27
N VAL A 371 -18.33 -0.85 -8.22
CA VAL A 371 -16.97 -1.29 -8.56
C VAL A 371 -15.89 -0.41 -7.91
N LEU A 372 -16.24 0.76 -7.36
CA LEU A 372 -15.28 1.64 -6.68
C LEU A 372 -14.46 0.96 -5.55
N PRO A 373 -14.97 0.00 -4.76
CA PRO A 373 -14.15 -0.80 -3.83
C PRO A 373 -12.97 -1.54 -4.48
N LEU A 374 -13.08 -1.88 -5.79
CA LEU A 374 -12.04 -2.56 -6.56
C LEU A 374 -11.05 -1.59 -7.22
N SER A 375 -11.21 -0.27 -7.08
CA SER A 375 -10.30 0.71 -7.66
C SER A 375 -8.87 0.62 -7.09
N GLY A 376 -7.88 0.91 -7.94
CA GLY A 376 -6.45 0.89 -7.61
C GLY A 376 -5.87 2.24 -7.21
N LEU A 377 -6.69 3.27 -6.95
CA LEU A 377 -6.24 4.60 -6.49
C LEU A 377 -5.04 5.15 -7.28
N LEU A 378 -5.30 5.66 -8.49
CA LEU A 378 -4.29 6.31 -9.31
C LEU A 378 -3.65 7.51 -8.57
#